data_AF-A0A349BZX6-F1
#
_entry.id   AF-A0A349BZX6-F1
#
_cell.length_a   1.000
_cell.length_b   1.000
_cell.length_c   1.000
_cell.angle_alpha   90.00
_cell.angle_beta   90.00
_cell.angle_gamma   90.00
#
_symmetry.space_group_name_H-M   'P 1'
#
loop_
_entity.id
_entity.type
_entity.pdbx_description
1 polymer ?
#
loop_
_entity_poly.entity_id
_entity_poly.type
_entity_poly.pdbx_seq_one_letter_code
_entity_poly.pdbx_strand_id
1 'polypeptide(L)'
;MNKSNTKILALLLTAVLAASGCAGADSAPAEESGTQEPADQSALEAAADVGNTVKEEESAESGSTETEPAAASSGKTEMKPAAAPSDSTENVQTAAQAGNGTGQHTSPEDYGRPEEPADSTEADMNYDEVDQKAYEDYHFVDVFQNEYEAVIDENFPRNIYFQDSFVWEEDRMTYAGDDRYTWRTGIDVSEHDEDIDWQQVKDAGIDFVFIRAGYRGYSAGSLQQDAYFEKNLREAREAGLDVGVYFFSQAVNEAEALEEADLVLRMLDGQALQMPVVYDPESILNDVARTDDISGDQFTRNALAFCGRIRERGYAPMIYANLVWEAFEFDLARIRDIPIWYADYEPVPQTPYFFTVWQYTDSGTVPGIVGPVDLNLQLIPQE
;
A
#
# COMPACT_ATOMS: atom_id res chain seq x y z
N MET A 1 -14.11 6.99 -41.59
CA MET A 1 -13.37 6.02 -42.44
C MET A 1 -11.88 6.21 -42.24
N ASN A 2 -11.25 5.45 -41.35
CA ASN A 2 -10.15 4.56 -41.71
C ASN A 2 -9.88 3.61 -40.53
N LYS A 3 -9.75 2.33 -40.88
CA LYS A 3 -9.58 1.17 -40.00
C LYS A 3 -8.10 0.89 -39.77
N SER A 4 -7.85 0.03 -38.78
CA SER A 4 -6.66 -0.82 -38.57
C SER A 4 -5.57 -0.14 -37.73
N ASN A 5 -5.14 -0.68 -36.58
CA ASN A 5 -4.69 -2.05 -36.39
C ASN A 5 -4.94 -2.60 -34.98
N THR A 6 -5.61 -3.75 -34.93
CA THR A 6 -5.45 -4.77 -33.89
C THR A 6 -4.24 -5.63 -34.25
N LYS A 7 -3.36 -5.99 -33.30
CA LYS A 7 -2.82 -7.35 -33.04
C LYS A 7 -1.40 -7.38 -32.45
N ILE A 8 -1.32 -8.06 -31.29
CA ILE A 8 -0.44 -9.22 -30.97
C ILE A 8 1.08 -8.99 -31.06
N LEU A 9 1.76 -9.13 -29.93
CA LEU A 9 3.16 -9.55 -29.90
C LEU A 9 3.35 -10.75 -28.97
N ALA A 10 3.62 -11.91 -29.59
CA ALA A 10 4.16 -13.11 -28.97
C ALA A 10 5.24 -13.64 -29.92
N LEU A 11 6.50 -13.77 -29.46
CA LEU A 11 7.58 -14.56 -30.08
C LEU A 11 8.77 -14.62 -29.08
N LEU A 12 9.00 -15.74 -28.39
CA LEU A 12 9.80 -16.94 -28.78
C LEU A 12 11.33 -16.77 -28.75
N LEU A 13 11.91 -17.24 -27.63
CA LEU A 13 13.04 -18.16 -27.44
C LEU A 13 14.14 -18.31 -28.54
N THR A 14 15.41 -18.22 -28.15
CA THR A 14 16.48 -19.14 -28.61
C THR A 14 17.62 -19.25 -27.58
N ALA A 15 18.02 -20.48 -27.27
CA ALA A 15 19.08 -20.89 -26.34
C ALA A 15 20.45 -21.13 -27.02
N VAL A 16 21.56 -21.08 -26.26
CA VAL A 16 22.82 -21.78 -26.57
C VAL A 16 23.47 -22.30 -25.27
N LEU A 17 24.02 -23.52 -25.37
CA LEU A 17 24.56 -24.43 -24.35
C LEU A 17 25.97 -24.08 -23.84
N ALA A 18 26.35 -24.58 -22.66
CA ALA A 18 27.18 -25.81 -22.50
C ALA A 18 27.98 -25.83 -21.18
N ALA A 19 27.92 -26.97 -20.47
CA ALA A 19 29.05 -27.79 -20.01
C ALA A 19 28.74 -28.50 -18.68
N SER A 20 28.71 -29.84 -18.69
CA SER A 20 29.75 -30.66 -18.03
C SER A 20 29.33 -32.14 -18.03
N GLY A 21 30.21 -32.96 -18.59
CA GLY A 21 30.14 -34.42 -18.56
C GLY A 21 30.99 -35.03 -17.44
N CYS A 22 30.69 -36.29 -17.18
CA CYS A 22 30.97 -37.11 -15.99
C CYS A 22 32.40 -37.62 -15.75
N ALA A 23 32.52 -38.27 -14.58
CA ALA A 23 33.40 -39.36 -14.12
C ALA A 23 34.59 -38.93 -13.23
N GLY A 24 34.92 -39.59 -12.11
CA GLY A 24 34.38 -40.81 -11.47
C GLY A 24 35.12 -41.11 -10.15
N ALA A 25 34.61 -42.09 -9.39
CA ALA A 25 35.19 -42.97 -8.33
C ALA A 25 36.33 -42.44 -7.41
N ASP A 26 36.37 -42.70 -6.09
CA ASP A 26 36.38 -44.03 -5.48
C ASP A 26 36.43 -43.96 -3.93
N SER A 27 36.04 -45.07 -3.28
CA SER A 27 36.41 -45.53 -1.91
C SER A 27 35.89 -44.84 -0.62
N ALA A 28 35.07 -45.60 0.11
CA ALA A 28 34.94 -45.62 1.59
C ALA A 28 35.92 -46.70 2.16
N PRO A 29 36.13 -46.94 3.50
CA PRO A 29 35.09 -46.98 4.55
C PRO A 29 35.49 -46.65 6.02
N ALA A 30 34.45 -46.71 6.88
CA ALA A 30 34.38 -47.20 8.28
C ALA A 30 34.99 -46.35 9.43
N GLU A 31 34.14 -45.83 10.33
CA GLU A 31 33.88 -46.28 11.74
C GLU A 31 34.63 -45.34 12.73
N GLU A 32 34.18 -44.95 13.94
CA GLU A 32 33.21 -45.46 14.89
C GLU A 32 32.95 -44.38 15.99
N SER A 33 31.74 -44.35 16.55
CA SER A 33 31.41 -44.14 17.99
C SER A 33 31.70 -42.83 18.78
N GLY A 34 30.74 -42.48 19.66
CA GLY A 34 30.98 -41.84 20.98
C GLY A 34 30.47 -40.40 21.12
N THR A 35 29.20 -40.18 21.50
CA THR A 35 28.69 -39.91 22.88
C THR A 35 29.02 -38.55 23.52
N GLN A 36 27.95 -37.92 24.02
CA GLN A 36 27.83 -37.03 25.19
C GLN A 36 28.05 -35.50 25.05
N GLU A 37 26.92 -34.78 25.11
CA GLU A 37 26.69 -33.54 25.90
C GLU A 37 26.91 -33.77 27.43
N PRO A 38 26.91 -32.77 28.35
CA PRO A 38 26.50 -31.36 28.19
C PRO A 38 27.35 -30.29 28.96
N ALA A 39 26.94 -29.03 28.78
CA ALA A 39 26.89 -27.89 29.73
C ALA A 39 28.18 -27.35 30.39
N ASP A 40 28.38 -26.03 30.25
CA ASP A 40 28.82 -25.20 31.39
C ASP A 40 28.25 -23.78 31.34
N GLN A 41 27.80 -23.31 32.50
CA GLN A 41 27.33 -21.97 32.81
C GLN A 41 28.44 -21.23 33.60
N SER A 42 28.71 -19.97 33.28
CA SER A 42 29.19 -18.96 34.24
C SER A 42 28.88 -17.58 33.63
N ALA A 43 28.06 -16.71 34.27
CA ALA A 43 28.37 -15.87 35.44
C ALA A 43 29.58 -14.95 35.18
N LEU A 44 29.69 -13.67 35.55
CA LEU A 44 28.86 -12.59 36.13
C LEU A 44 29.88 -11.43 36.36
N GLU A 45 29.39 -10.23 36.65
CA GLU A 45 30.12 -9.05 37.21
C GLU A 45 30.97 -8.19 36.25
N ALA A 46 31.20 -6.89 36.46
CA ALA A 46 30.45 -5.73 36.99
C ALA A 46 31.44 -4.54 37.05
N ALA A 47 30.94 -3.35 36.69
CA ALA A 47 31.21 -2.02 37.28
C ALA A 47 32.54 -1.22 37.08
N ALA A 48 32.31 0.04 36.62
CA ALA A 48 32.86 1.35 37.06
C ALA A 48 34.33 1.70 36.69
N ASP A 49 34.79 2.95 36.50
CA ASP A 49 34.29 4.31 36.78
C ASP A 49 35.20 5.39 36.12
N VAL A 50 34.70 6.63 36.05
CA VAL A 50 35.28 8.00 35.92
C VAL A 50 36.36 8.37 34.89
N GLY A 51 36.12 9.49 34.19
CA GLY A 51 37.20 10.37 33.71
C GLY A 51 36.77 11.66 33.00
N ASN A 52 36.21 12.62 33.73
CA ASN A 52 35.91 13.98 33.26
C ASN A 52 37.19 14.82 33.03
N THR A 53 37.29 15.59 31.94
CA THR A 53 38.01 16.88 31.92
C THR A 53 37.53 17.81 30.80
N VAL A 54 37.15 19.01 31.22
CA VAL A 54 36.78 20.19 30.43
C VAL A 54 38.05 20.95 30.00
N LYS A 55 38.04 21.54 28.80
CA LYS A 55 38.77 22.80 28.52
C LYS A 55 38.01 23.69 27.55
N GLU A 56 38.00 24.96 27.92
CA GLU A 56 37.42 26.15 27.31
C GLU A 56 38.08 26.55 25.99
N GLU A 57 37.37 27.31 25.15
CA GLU A 57 37.93 28.47 24.43
C GLU A 57 36.83 29.48 24.05
N GLU A 58 37.11 30.76 24.31
CA GLU A 58 36.31 31.96 23.98
C GLU A 58 36.32 32.26 22.46
N SER A 59 35.30 32.95 21.94
CA SER A 59 35.42 34.37 21.50
C SER A 59 34.26 34.92 20.65
N ALA A 60 33.94 36.18 20.96
CA ALA A 60 33.56 37.31 20.11
C ALA A 60 32.18 37.42 19.41
N GLU A 61 31.52 38.55 19.70
CA GLU A 61 30.46 39.23 18.96
C GLU A 61 30.85 39.58 17.51
N SER A 62 29.88 39.54 16.58
CA SER A 62 29.44 40.70 15.78
C SER A 62 28.50 40.28 14.64
N GLY A 63 27.64 41.21 14.22
CA GLY A 63 27.23 41.29 12.81
C GLY A 63 25.81 40.85 12.47
N SER A 64 24.88 41.80 12.57
CA SER A 64 23.62 41.81 11.83
C SER A 64 23.87 41.88 10.32
N THR A 65 23.25 40.98 9.56
CA THR A 65 22.84 41.24 8.17
C THR A 65 21.60 40.40 7.85
N GLU A 66 20.55 41.10 7.43
CA GLU A 66 19.36 40.57 6.78
C GLU A 66 19.74 39.65 5.61
N THR A 67 19.06 38.51 5.51
CA THR A 67 19.01 37.72 4.28
C THR A 67 17.55 37.49 3.92
N GLU A 68 17.18 37.97 2.73
CA GLU A 68 15.91 37.66 2.04
C GLU A 68 15.77 36.14 1.85
N PRO A 69 14.53 35.60 1.83
CA PRO A 69 14.32 34.17 1.71
C PRO A 69 14.76 33.69 0.32
N ALA A 70 15.60 32.66 0.32
CA ALA A 70 15.98 31.93 -0.88
C ALA A 70 14.73 31.24 -1.46
N ALA A 71 14.46 31.49 -2.73
CA ALA A 71 13.50 30.74 -3.52
C ALA A 71 13.83 29.24 -3.42
N ALA A 72 12.85 28.44 -2.99
CA ALA A 72 12.92 27.00 -3.02
C ALA A 72 13.13 26.56 -4.49
N SER A 73 14.36 26.13 -4.78
CA SER A 73 14.68 25.42 -6.00
C SER A 73 13.96 24.08 -5.93
N SER A 74 12.95 23.89 -6.77
CA SER A 74 12.34 22.60 -7.08
C SER A 74 13.40 21.70 -7.74
N GLY A 75 14.28 21.14 -6.92
CA GLY A 75 15.17 20.05 -7.31
C GLY A 75 14.31 18.80 -7.45
N LYS A 76 14.19 18.31 -8.68
CA LYS A 76 13.63 16.99 -8.95
C LYS A 76 14.52 15.95 -8.28
N THR A 77 14.14 15.50 -7.11
CA THR A 77 14.63 14.25 -6.52
C THR A 77 13.84 13.11 -7.18
N GLU A 78 14.54 12.08 -7.63
CA GLU A 78 13.90 10.88 -8.19
C GLU A 78 12.97 10.26 -7.13
N MET A 79 11.72 9.99 -7.53
CA MET A 79 10.67 9.39 -6.72
C MET A 79 11.13 8.08 -6.09
N LYS A 80 10.87 7.91 -4.80
CA LYS A 80 10.85 6.60 -4.18
C LYS A 80 9.40 6.12 -4.25
N PRO A 81 9.01 5.24 -5.20
CA PRO A 81 7.75 4.53 -5.02
C PRO A 81 7.79 3.86 -3.64
N ALA A 82 6.66 3.82 -2.92
CA ALA A 82 6.53 3.04 -1.69
C ALA A 82 7.24 1.70 -1.94
N ALA A 83 8.29 1.43 -1.15
CA ALA A 83 9.20 0.34 -1.46
C ALA A 83 8.46 -0.97 -1.25
N ALA A 84 7.82 -1.46 -2.32
CA ALA A 84 6.99 -2.64 -2.25
C ALA A 84 7.89 -3.84 -1.87
N PRO A 85 7.60 -4.51 -0.75
CA PRO A 85 8.49 -5.54 -0.24
C PRO A 85 8.42 -6.80 -1.11
N SER A 86 9.59 -7.28 -1.56
CA SER A 86 9.75 -8.55 -2.28
C SER A 86 10.01 -9.70 -1.31
N ASP A 87 9.75 -10.95 -1.74
CA ASP A 87 10.02 -12.12 -0.92
C ASP A 87 11.52 -12.36 -0.71
N SER A 88 11.95 -12.58 0.52
CA SER A 88 13.26 -13.15 0.81
C SER A 88 13.20 -14.67 0.61
N THR A 89 14.00 -15.19 -0.33
CA THR A 89 13.90 -16.60 -0.75
C THR A 89 14.66 -17.55 0.18
N GLU A 90 13.97 -18.13 1.17
CA GLU A 90 14.38 -19.41 1.76
C GLU A 90 13.55 -20.56 1.16
N ASN A 91 14.25 -21.41 0.41
CA ASN A 91 13.71 -22.53 -0.36
C ASN A 91 13.18 -23.65 0.55
N VAL A 92 11.86 -23.89 0.53
CA VAL A 92 11.27 -25.15 1.04
C VAL A 92 10.43 -25.79 -0.06
N GLN A 93 11.02 -26.77 -0.75
CA GLN A 93 10.34 -27.65 -1.67
C GLN A 93 9.42 -28.62 -0.91
N THR A 94 8.14 -28.65 -1.25
CA THR A 94 7.28 -29.82 -0.98
C THR A 94 6.53 -30.25 -2.24
N ALA A 95 6.60 -31.55 -2.48
CA ALA A 95 6.09 -32.24 -3.65
C ALA A 95 4.61 -32.59 -3.48
N ALA A 96 3.80 -32.40 -4.52
CA ALA A 96 2.50 -33.02 -4.67
C ALA A 96 2.42 -33.78 -6.00
N GLN A 97 2.23 -35.08 -5.89
CA GLN A 97 1.96 -36.01 -7.00
C GLN A 97 0.52 -35.85 -7.48
N ALA A 98 0.31 -35.76 -8.79
CA ALA A 98 -1.00 -35.96 -9.42
C ALA A 98 -0.88 -36.99 -10.54
N GLY A 99 -1.69 -38.05 -10.44
CA GLY A 99 -1.75 -39.17 -11.37
C GLY A 99 -2.61 -38.86 -12.61
N ASN A 100 -2.13 -39.37 -13.74
CA ASN A 100 -2.81 -39.37 -15.04
C ASN A 100 -4.03 -40.30 -15.05
N GLY A 101 -5.13 -39.85 -15.66
CA GLY A 101 -6.27 -40.67 -16.06
C GLY A 101 -6.85 -40.19 -17.38
N THR A 102 -6.55 -40.90 -18.46
CA THR A 102 -7.05 -40.67 -19.83
C THR A 102 -8.41 -41.35 -20.05
N GLY A 103 -9.28 -40.71 -20.83
CA GLY A 103 -10.54 -41.31 -21.29
C GLY A 103 -11.19 -40.51 -22.41
N GLN A 104 -10.93 -40.91 -23.66
CA GLN A 104 -11.75 -40.58 -24.84
C GLN A 104 -13.08 -41.37 -24.76
N HIS A 105 -14.20 -40.81 -25.25
CA HIS A 105 -14.90 -41.26 -26.48
C HIS A 105 -16.32 -40.67 -26.63
N THR A 106 -16.65 -40.26 -27.87
CA THR A 106 -17.96 -40.19 -28.57
C THR A 106 -19.07 -39.18 -28.20
N SER A 107 -19.38 -38.34 -29.20
CA SER A 107 -20.67 -37.72 -29.54
C SER A 107 -21.64 -38.76 -30.16
N PRO A 108 -22.98 -38.56 -30.21
CA PRO A 108 -23.57 -37.97 -31.44
C PRO A 108 -24.95 -37.24 -31.32
N GLU A 109 -25.35 -36.62 -32.45
CA GLU A 109 -26.70 -36.23 -32.96
C GLU A 109 -27.30 -34.91 -32.44
N ASP A 110 -27.41 -33.86 -33.25
CA ASP A 110 -28.33 -33.61 -34.39
C ASP A 110 -29.80 -33.40 -33.96
N TYR A 111 -30.18 -32.13 -33.78
CA TYR A 111 -31.57 -31.68 -33.79
C TYR A 111 -31.69 -30.31 -34.47
N GLY A 112 -32.07 -30.34 -35.75
CA GLY A 112 -33.21 -29.60 -36.31
C GLY A 112 -33.35 -28.10 -36.03
N ARG A 113 -33.00 -27.29 -37.04
CA ARG A 113 -33.43 -25.89 -37.27
C ARG A 113 -34.91 -25.83 -37.68
N PRO A 114 -35.74 -24.96 -37.08
CA PRO A 114 -36.98 -24.48 -37.70
C PRO A 114 -36.78 -23.12 -38.38
N GLU A 115 -37.55 -22.90 -39.44
CA GLU A 115 -37.55 -21.74 -40.33
C GLU A 115 -38.22 -20.49 -39.73
N GLU A 116 -37.83 -19.32 -40.24
CA GLU A 116 -38.46 -18.02 -39.99
C GLU A 116 -39.89 -17.92 -40.56
N PRO A 117 -40.76 -17.12 -39.94
CA PRO A 117 -41.77 -16.39 -40.67
C PRO A 117 -41.47 -14.89 -40.70
N ALA A 118 -41.40 -14.34 -41.91
CA ALA A 118 -41.59 -12.92 -42.16
C ALA A 118 -43.07 -12.56 -41.94
N ASP A 119 -43.36 -11.53 -41.14
CA ASP A 119 -44.34 -10.48 -41.50
C ASP A 119 -44.25 -9.31 -40.50
N SER A 120 -44.29 -8.12 -41.08
CA SER A 120 -44.10 -6.80 -40.48
C SER A 120 -45.41 -6.22 -39.96
N THR A 121 -45.43 -5.77 -38.70
CA THR A 121 -46.26 -4.64 -38.28
C THR A 121 -45.44 -3.78 -37.33
N GLU A 122 -45.02 -2.62 -37.82
CA GLU A 122 -44.36 -1.56 -37.04
C GLU A 122 -45.32 -1.05 -35.97
N ALA A 123 -45.04 -1.39 -34.72
CA ALA A 123 -45.49 -0.62 -33.58
C ALA A 123 -44.43 0.45 -33.33
N ASP A 124 -44.81 1.69 -33.60
CA ASP A 124 -44.05 2.92 -33.40
C ASP A 124 -43.71 3.05 -31.90
N MET A 125 -42.59 2.45 -31.47
CA MET A 125 -42.02 2.65 -30.15
C MET A 125 -41.19 3.94 -30.21
N ASN A 126 -41.77 4.99 -29.66
CA ASN A 126 -41.13 6.27 -29.41
C ASN A 126 -39.80 6.05 -28.66
N TYR A 127 -38.67 6.21 -29.35
CA TYR A 127 -37.32 6.17 -28.79
C TYR A 127 -36.85 7.53 -28.24
N ASP A 128 -37.75 8.52 -28.14
CA ASP A 128 -37.44 9.82 -27.57
C ASP A 128 -37.76 9.85 -26.07
N GLU A 129 -36.80 9.37 -25.27
CA GLU A 129 -36.41 9.84 -23.93
C GLU A 129 -35.46 8.78 -23.30
N VAL A 130 -34.32 8.52 -23.94
CA VAL A 130 -33.17 8.06 -23.17
C VAL A 130 -32.64 9.29 -22.47
N ASP A 131 -32.91 9.39 -21.17
CA ASP A 131 -32.31 10.35 -20.25
C ASP A 131 -30.79 10.41 -20.53
N GLN A 132 -30.36 11.42 -21.28
CA GLN A 132 -28.94 11.71 -21.50
C GLN A 132 -28.42 12.29 -20.19
N LYS A 133 -28.24 11.42 -19.21
CA LYS A 133 -27.51 11.78 -18.00
C LYS A 133 -26.10 12.14 -18.45
N ALA A 134 -25.80 13.44 -18.45
CA ALA A 134 -24.48 13.94 -18.75
C ALA A 134 -23.57 13.46 -17.62
N TYR A 135 -22.71 12.50 -17.93
CA TYR A 135 -21.64 12.10 -17.03
C TYR A 135 -20.65 13.26 -16.91
N GLU A 136 -20.18 13.53 -15.69
CA GLU A 136 -19.11 14.49 -15.46
C GLU A 136 -17.79 13.74 -15.49
N ASP A 137 -16.85 14.23 -16.29
CA ASP A 137 -15.50 13.67 -16.43
C ASP A 137 -14.51 14.51 -15.62
N TYR A 138 -13.41 13.89 -15.20
CA TYR A 138 -12.31 14.56 -14.51
C TYR A 138 -10.96 14.08 -15.04
N HIS A 139 -9.96 14.96 -14.91
CA HIS A 139 -8.59 14.71 -15.33
C HIS A 139 -7.66 14.74 -14.13
N PHE A 140 -6.66 13.88 -14.13
CA PHE A 140 -5.66 13.80 -13.07
C PHE A 140 -4.33 13.27 -13.60
N VAL A 141 -3.30 13.32 -12.76
CA VAL A 141 -2.02 12.68 -13.05
C VAL A 141 -1.66 11.67 -11.97
N ASP A 142 -0.90 10.63 -12.33
CA ASP A 142 -0.30 9.76 -11.33
C ASP A 142 1.01 10.36 -10.79
N VAL A 143 1.64 9.64 -9.86
CA VAL A 143 2.94 10.02 -9.28
C VAL A 143 4.02 10.21 -10.36
N PHE A 144 3.96 9.48 -11.48
CA PHE A 144 4.90 9.60 -12.60
C PHE A 144 4.52 10.69 -13.61
N GLN A 145 3.49 11.48 -13.35
CA GLN A 145 2.97 12.53 -14.22
C GLN A 145 2.35 12.01 -15.52
N ASN A 146 1.89 10.75 -15.53
CA ASN A 146 1.05 10.25 -16.62
C ASN A 146 -0.35 10.84 -16.48
N GLU A 147 -0.93 11.31 -17.59
CA GLU A 147 -2.27 11.91 -17.62
C GLU A 147 -3.38 10.87 -17.79
N TYR A 148 -4.47 11.03 -17.05
CA TYR A 148 -5.65 10.19 -17.10
C TYR A 148 -6.93 11.02 -17.25
N GLU A 149 -7.97 10.37 -17.76
CA GLU A 149 -9.33 10.88 -17.82
C GLU A 149 -10.27 9.76 -17.34
N ALA A 150 -11.20 10.11 -16.46
CA ALA A 150 -12.16 9.16 -15.89
C ALA A 150 -13.52 9.81 -15.71
N VAL A 151 -14.56 8.97 -15.68
CA VAL A 151 -15.93 9.37 -15.42
C VAL A 151 -16.17 9.34 -13.92
N ILE A 152 -16.81 10.37 -13.37
CA ILE A 152 -17.15 10.42 -11.96
C ILE A 152 -18.26 9.41 -11.64
N ASP A 153 -18.02 8.54 -10.65
CA ASP A 153 -19.04 7.67 -10.06
C ASP A 153 -19.88 8.44 -9.03
N GLU A 154 -21.12 8.76 -9.43
CA GLU A 154 -22.06 9.47 -8.55
C GLU A 154 -22.52 8.68 -7.33
N ASN A 155 -22.24 7.37 -7.26
CA ASN A 155 -22.62 6.55 -6.12
C ASN A 155 -21.63 6.64 -4.95
N PHE A 156 -20.49 7.29 -5.15
CA PHE A 156 -19.49 7.54 -4.12
C PHE A 156 -19.60 8.97 -3.59
N PRO A 157 -19.41 9.22 -2.27
CA PRO A 157 -19.47 10.56 -1.72
C PRO A 157 -18.48 11.50 -2.41
N ARG A 158 -18.95 12.70 -2.77
CA ARG A 158 -18.14 13.73 -3.42
C ARG A 158 -17.18 14.38 -2.45
N ASN A 159 -16.04 14.83 -2.98
CA ASN A 159 -15.15 15.75 -2.29
C ASN A 159 -15.91 17.05 -1.98
N ILE A 160 -15.91 17.46 -0.72
CA ILE A 160 -16.62 18.63 -0.20
C ILE A 160 -15.67 19.69 0.39
N TYR A 161 -14.37 19.47 0.22
CA TYR A 161 -13.32 20.36 0.71
C TYR A 161 -13.13 21.55 -0.23
N PHE A 162 -12.96 22.73 0.34
CA PHE A 162 -12.51 23.89 -0.41
C PHE A 162 -11.02 23.74 -0.77
N GLN A 163 -10.70 23.80 -2.07
CA GLN A 163 -9.31 23.64 -2.53
C GLN A 163 -8.39 24.74 -1.99
N ASP A 164 -8.88 25.98 -1.91
CA ASP A 164 -8.13 27.13 -1.37
C ASP A 164 -7.85 27.02 0.15
N SER A 165 -8.47 26.05 0.84
CA SER A 165 -8.22 25.78 2.26
C SER A 165 -7.02 24.86 2.48
N PHE A 166 -6.52 24.17 1.45
CA PHE A 166 -5.26 23.44 1.53
C PHE A 166 -4.10 24.43 1.38
N VAL A 167 -3.39 24.67 2.48
CA VAL A 167 -2.33 25.68 2.55
C VAL A 167 -1.05 25.07 3.08
N TRP A 168 0.04 25.24 2.34
CA TRP A 168 1.38 24.94 2.82
C TRP A 168 1.82 25.98 3.85
N GLU A 169 2.09 25.53 5.06
CA GLU A 169 2.70 26.32 6.13
C GLU A 169 4.07 25.71 6.44
N GLU A 170 5.13 26.51 6.20
CA GLU A 170 6.53 26.08 6.34
C GLU A 170 6.84 24.82 5.51
N ASP A 171 6.86 23.64 6.15
CA ASP A 171 7.18 22.34 5.58
C ASP A 171 5.99 21.35 5.61
N ARG A 172 4.79 21.81 5.93
CA ARG A 172 3.60 20.95 6.09
C ARG A 172 2.37 21.50 5.40
N MET A 173 1.49 20.58 4.99
CA MET A 173 0.15 20.92 4.53
C MET A 173 -0.79 21.12 5.72
N THR A 174 -1.67 22.11 5.62
CA THR A 174 -2.72 22.41 6.60
C THR A 174 -4.08 22.55 5.92
N TYR A 175 -5.16 22.55 6.70
CA TYR A 175 -6.51 22.83 6.20
C TYR A 175 -7.15 24.01 6.93
N ALA A 176 -7.01 25.23 6.40
CA ALA A 176 -7.41 26.45 7.07
C ALA A 176 -8.58 27.17 6.39
N GLY A 177 -9.39 27.90 7.17
CA GLY A 177 -10.44 28.78 6.65
C GLY A 177 -11.79 28.12 6.36
N ASP A 178 -11.93 26.81 6.59
CA ASP A 178 -13.20 26.10 6.58
C ASP A 178 -13.58 25.65 8.00
N ASP A 179 -14.57 26.31 8.61
CA ASP A 179 -15.00 26.06 9.99
C ASP A 179 -15.76 24.73 10.18
N ARG A 180 -16.11 24.05 9.08
CA ARG A 180 -16.72 22.73 9.09
C ARG A 180 -15.72 21.63 9.46
N TYR A 181 -14.43 21.91 9.41
CA TYR A 181 -13.38 20.93 9.66
C TYR A 181 -12.30 21.47 10.61
N THR A 182 -11.75 20.55 11.39
CA THR A 182 -10.40 20.70 11.95
C THR A 182 -9.49 19.69 11.27
N TRP A 183 -8.19 19.78 11.51
CA TRP A 183 -7.22 18.88 10.90
C TRP A 183 -6.14 18.47 11.89
N ARG A 184 -5.45 17.38 11.54
CA ARG A 184 -4.33 16.82 12.29
C ARG A 184 -3.22 16.40 11.35
N THR A 185 -1.98 16.49 11.81
CA THR A 185 -0.81 16.03 11.07
C THR A 185 -0.47 14.59 11.45
N GLY A 186 -0.17 13.77 10.46
CA GLY A 186 0.30 12.42 10.68
C GLY A 186 1.47 12.04 9.79
N ILE A 187 2.01 10.87 10.09
CA ILE A 187 3.00 10.17 9.27
C ILE A 187 2.57 8.72 9.07
N ASP A 188 3.20 8.01 8.15
CA ASP A 188 3.15 6.57 8.09
C ASP A 188 4.55 5.98 7.96
N VAL A 189 4.79 4.86 8.63
CA VAL A 189 6.13 4.28 8.80
C VAL A 189 6.12 2.76 8.73
N SER A 190 7.28 2.21 8.43
CA SER A 190 7.55 0.78 8.29
C SER A 190 8.97 0.43 8.76
N GLU A 191 9.41 -0.81 8.56
CA GLU A 191 10.81 -1.20 8.73
C GLU A 191 11.79 -0.40 7.86
N HIS A 192 11.33 0.31 6.82
CA HIS A 192 12.19 1.15 5.98
C HIS A 192 12.64 2.45 6.66
N ASP A 193 11.93 2.86 7.71
CA ASP A 193 12.24 4.06 8.50
C ASP A 193 13.18 3.75 9.68
N GLU A 194 13.46 2.46 9.90
CA GLU A 194 14.37 1.92 10.90
C GLU A 194 14.11 2.48 12.32
N ASP A 195 15.15 3.01 12.97
CA ASP A 195 15.07 3.53 14.33
C ASP A 195 14.56 4.98 14.37
N ILE A 196 13.40 5.16 15.01
CA ILE A 196 12.71 6.44 15.17
C ILE A 196 12.82 6.96 16.61
N ASP A 197 13.15 8.24 16.77
CA ASP A 197 12.99 8.96 18.04
C ASP A 197 11.56 9.52 18.14
N TRP A 198 10.67 8.74 18.75
CA TRP A 198 9.25 9.05 18.84
C TRP A 198 8.93 10.30 19.68
N GLN A 199 9.79 10.67 20.63
CA GLN A 199 9.57 11.90 21.40
C GLN A 199 9.86 13.12 20.53
N GLN A 200 10.93 13.11 19.73
CA GLN A 200 11.19 14.17 18.76
C GLN A 200 10.08 14.26 17.71
N VAL A 201 9.55 13.12 17.25
CA VAL A 201 8.40 13.08 16.32
C VAL A 201 7.17 13.75 16.95
N LYS A 202 6.86 13.45 18.21
CA LYS A 202 5.75 14.08 18.93
C LYS A 202 5.97 15.58 19.12
N ASP A 203 7.17 15.96 19.53
CA ASP A 203 7.55 17.37 19.76
C ASP A 203 7.56 18.19 18.46
N ALA A 204 7.75 17.53 17.31
CA ALA A 204 7.64 18.11 15.97
C ALA A 204 6.19 18.33 15.48
N GLY A 205 5.19 18.10 16.34
CA GLY A 205 3.79 18.37 16.04
C GLY A 205 3.06 17.26 15.29
N ILE A 206 3.57 16.02 15.30
CA ILE A 206 2.83 14.88 14.77
C ILE A 206 1.74 14.46 15.77
N ASP A 207 0.52 14.28 15.26
CA ASP A 207 -0.65 13.91 16.06
C ASP A 207 -0.96 12.41 16.00
N PHE A 208 -0.74 11.78 14.84
CA PHE A 208 -1.04 10.37 14.62
C PHE A 208 -0.01 9.69 13.71
N VAL A 209 0.01 8.34 13.75
CA VAL A 209 0.83 7.53 12.85
C VAL A 209 0.09 6.28 12.37
N PHE A 210 0.23 5.93 11.09
CA PHE A 210 -0.05 4.59 10.60
C PHE A 210 1.24 3.77 10.55
N ILE A 211 1.24 2.58 11.16
CA ILE A 211 2.42 1.72 11.23
C ILE A 211 2.17 0.45 10.39
N ARG A 212 3.11 0.09 9.52
CA ARG A 212 2.97 -1.15 8.75
C ARG A 212 2.96 -2.34 9.69
N ALA A 213 1.87 -3.09 9.72
CA ALA A 213 1.79 -4.34 10.46
C ALA A 213 2.53 -5.45 9.74
N GLY A 214 2.38 -5.51 8.43
CA GLY A 214 3.02 -6.52 7.62
C GLY A 214 2.66 -6.34 6.17
N TYR A 215 3.05 -7.34 5.40
CA TYR A 215 2.86 -7.33 3.98
C TYR A 215 2.69 -8.75 3.44
N ARG A 216 2.07 -8.84 2.27
CA ARG A 216 2.17 -10.03 1.42
C ARG A 216 3.15 -9.74 0.29
N GLY A 217 4.18 -10.57 0.15
CA GLY A 217 5.18 -10.41 -0.90
C GLY A 217 4.57 -10.51 -2.30
N TYR A 218 4.96 -9.62 -3.22
CA TYR A 218 4.35 -9.53 -4.55
C TYR A 218 4.73 -10.67 -5.51
N SER A 219 5.71 -11.51 -5.14
CA SER A 219 6.19 -12.62 -5.98
C SER A 219 5.57 -13.97 -5.61
N ALA A 220 6.01 -14.59 -4.52
CA ALA A 220 5.53 -15.88 -4.02
C ALA A 220 4.28 -15.74 -3.13
N GLY A 221 3.89 -14.53 -2.74
CA GLY A 221 2.69 -14.29 -1.94
C GLY A 221 2.87 -14.65 -0.46
N SER A 222 4.11 -14.64 0.06
CA SER A 222 4.35 -14.99 1.46
C SER A 222 3.86 -13.89 2.39
N LEU A 223 3.28 -14.28 3.53
CA LEU A 223 2.87 -13.34 4.57
C LEU A 223 4.05 -13.07 5.50
N GLN A 224 4.38 -11.79 5.65
CA GLN A 224 5.47 -11.34 6.51
C GLN A 224 4.97 -10.25 7.45
N GLN A 225 5.45 -10.30 8.68
CA GLN A 225 5.29 -9.23 9.66
C GLN A 225 6.40 -8.21 9.42
N ASP A 226 6.07 -6.92 9.50
CA ASP A 226 7.06 -5.85 9.45
C ASP A 226 7.99 -5.92 10.66
N ALA A 227 9.30 -5.87 10.43
CA ALA A 227 10.30 -6.12 11.45
C ALA A 227 10.29 -5.09 12.60
N TYR A 228 9.78 -3.88 12.35
CA TYR A 228 9.71 -2.80 13.33
C TYR A 228 8.33 -2.62 13.95
N PHE A 229 7.31 -3.37 13.52
CA PHE A 229 5.93 -3.19 13.96
C PHE A 229 5.76 -3.11 15.49
N GLU A 230 6.24 -4.11 16.22
CA GLU A 230 6.04 -4.17 17.68
C GLU A 230 6.77 -3.04 18.42
N LYS A 231 7.94 -2.66 17.92
CA LYS A 231 8.74 -1.55 18.46
C LYS A 231 8.01 -0.23 18.22
N ASN A 232 7.65 0.04 16.98
CA ASN A 232 6.98 1.28 16.58
C ASN A 232 5.61 1.42 17.25
N LEU A 233 4.80 0.36 17.30
CA LEU A 233 3.48 0.37 17.94
C LEU A 233 3.56 0.73 19.42
N ARG A 234 4.54 0.16 20.14
CA ARG A 234 4.75 0.44 21.56
C ARG A 234 5.26 1.87 21.76
N GLU A 235 6.34 2.24 21.08
CA GLU A 235 7.05 3.50 21.34
C GLU A 235 6.27 4.73 20.87
N ALA A 236 5.56 4.65 19.74
CA ALA A 236 4.66 5.73 19.29
C ALA A 236 3.53 6.00 20.30
N ARG A 237 2.94 4.95 20.87
CA ARG A 237 1.91 5.08 21.90
C ARG A 237 2.48 5.66 23.20
N GLU A 238 3.66 5.21 23.62
CA GLU A 238 4.34 5.74 24.81
C GLU A 238 4.68 7.23 24.67
N ALA A 239 4.99 7.70 23.45
CA ALA A 239 5.17 9.11 23.13
C ALA A 239 3.85 9.91 23.05
N GLY A 240 2.68 9.26 23.12
CA GLY A 240 1.37 9.92 23.10
C GLY A 240 0.87 10.28 21.69
N LEU A 241 1.25 9.50 20.68
CA LEU A 241 0.64 9.54 19.35
C LEU A 241 -0.60 8.66 19.30
N ASP A 242 -1.59 9.08 18.50
CA ASP A 242 -2.68 8.19 18.11
C ASP A 242 -2.19 7.22 17.05
N VAL A 243 -2.42 5.92 17.26
CA VAL A 243 -1.84 4.89 16.38
C VAL A 243 -2.91 4.15 15.61
N GLY A 244 -2.64 3.98 14.32
CA GLY A 244 -3.32 3.08 13.40
C GLY A 244 -2.30 2.16 12.76
N VAL A 245 -2.76 1.19 11.99
CA VAL A 245 -1.87 0.23 11.32
C VAL A 245 -2.34 -0.02 9.91
N TYR A 246 -1.42 -0.36 9.01
CA TYR A 246 -1.77 -0.73 7.64
C TYR A 246 -1.14 -2.07 7.25
N PHE A 247 -1.71 -2.72 6.24
CA PHE A 247 -1.18 -3.97 5.70
C PHE A 247 -1.05 -3.87 4.19
N PHE A 248 0.19 -3.96 3.70
CA PHE A 248 0.49 -3.94 2.28
C PHE A 248 0.05 -5.26 1.63
N SER A 249 -1.00 -5.21 0.83
CA SER A 249 -1.67 -6.38 0.28
C SER A 249 -1.16 -6.70 -1.11
N GLN A 250 -0.97 -8.01 -1.33
CA GLN A 250 -0.77 -8.62 -2.66
C GLN A 250 -1.68 -9.85 -2.79
N ALA A 251 -2.85 -9.79 -2.14
CA ALA A 251 -3.85 -10.85 -2.14
C ALA A 251 -4.46 -11.02 -3.53
N VAL A 252 -4.51 -12.26 -4.03
CA VAL A 252 -5.14 -12.57 -5.33
C VAL A 252 -6.60 -13.04 -5.21
N ASN A 253 -7.09 -13.22 -3.98
CA ASN A 253 -8.47 -13.62 -3.68
C ASN A 253 -8.85 -13.28 -2.24
N GLU A 254 -10.14 -13.45 -1.89
CA GLU A 254 -10.68 -13.10 -0.58
C GLU A 254 -10.11 -13.95 0.55
N ALA A 255 -9.74 -15.21 0.29
CA ALA A 255 -9.16 -16.07 1.32
C ALA A 255 -7.80 -15.52 1.77
N GLU A 256 -6.97 -15.08 0.83
CA GLU A 256 -5.69 -14.44 1.14
C GLU A 256 -5.87 -13.09 1.85
N ALA A 257 -6.86 -12.28 1.44
CA ALA A 257 -7.18 -11.03 2.13
C ALA A 257 -7.65 -11.27 3.58
N LEU A 258 -8.36 -12.37 3.83
CA LEU A 258 -8.73 -12.78 5.19
C LEU A 258 -7.51 -13.24 6.00
N GLU A 259 -6.55 -13.93 5.40
CA GLU A 259 -5.29 -14.30 6.08
C GLU A 259 -4.46 -13.07 6.47
N GLU A 260 -4.42 -12.06 5.60
CA GLU A 260 -3.78 -10.76 5.87
C GLU A 260 -4.44 -10.06 7.06
N ALA A 261 -5.77 -9.94 7.04
CA ALA A 261 -6.52 -9.37 8.16
C ALA A 261 -6.29 -10.16 9.46
N ASP A 262 -6.31 -11.49 9.39
CA ASP A 262 -6.07 -12.35 10.55
C ASP A 262 -4.65 -12.24 11.09
N LEU A 263 -3.65 -11.95 10.26
CA LEU A 263 -2.29 -11.65 10.71
C LEU A 263 -2.27 -10.34 11.51
N VAL A 264 -2.83 -9.26 10.97
CA VAL A 264 -2.94 -7.97 11.69
C VAL A 264 -3.64 -8.15 13.03
N LEU A 265 -4.78 -8.84 13.04
CA LEU A 265 -5.56 -9.08 14.26
C LEU A 265 -4.81 -9.90 15.31
N ARG A 266 -4.02 -10.90 14.89
CA ARG A 266 -3.16 -11.66 15.82
C ARG A 266 -2.09 -10.77 16.43
N MET A 267 -1.47 -9.91 15.63
CA MET A 267 -0.40 -9.01 16.08
C MET A 267 -0.92 -7.92 17.02
N LEU A 268 -2.14 -7.43 16.80
CA LEU A 268 -2.79 -6.47 17.69
C LEU A 268 -3.20 -7.08 19.03
N ASP A 269 -3.48 -8.39 19.09
CA ASP A 269 -3.87 -9.14 20.30
C ASP A 269 -4.95 -8.43 21.14
N GLY A 270 -5.93 -7.80 20.46
CA GLY A 270 -7.03 -7.07 21.10
C GLY A 270 -6.67 -5.71 21.69
N GLN A 271 -5.45 -5.21 21.51
CA GLN A 271 -5.06 -3.85 21.90
C GLN A 271 -5.86 -2.81 21.11
N ALA A 272 -6.38 -1.79 21.77
CA ALA A 272 -7.16 -0.73 21.13
C ALA A 272 -6.28 0.18 20.25
N LEU A 273 -6.82 0.64 19.13
CA LEU A 273 -6.22 1.64 18.26
C LEU A 273 -7.06 2.92 18.28
N GLN A 274 -6.39 4.07 18.19
CA GLN A 274 -7.03 5.37 18.06
C GLN A 274 -7.34 5.71 16.59
N MET A 275 -6.57 5.13 15.67
CA MET A 275 -6.75 5.26 14.23
C MET A 275 -7.09 3.90 13.58
N PRO A 276 -7.60 3.88 12.33
CA PRO A 276 -8.05 2.65 11.66
C PRO A 276 -6.97 1.59 11.41
N VAL A 277 -7.43 0.40 11.06
CA VAL A 277 -6.65 -0.64 10.37
C VAL A 277 -6.89 -0.48 8.86
N VAL A 278 -5.83 -0.24 8.10
CA VAL A 278 -5.91 0.09 6.68
C VAL A 278 -5.57 -1.12 5.81
N TYR A 279 -6.43 -1.38 4.82
CA TYR A 279 -6.11 -2.25 3.68
C TYR A 279 -5.36 -1.42 2.63
N ASP A 280 -4.15 -1.83 2.29
CA ASP A 280 -3.27 -1.07 1.40
C ASP A 280 -2.89 -1.93 0.18
N PRO A 281 -3.70 -1.93 -0.88
CA PRO A 281 -3.38 -2.58 -2.13
C PRO A 281 -2.69 -1.58 -3.08
N GLU A 282 -1.55 -1.98 -3.64
CA GLU A 282 -0.79 -1.16 -4.59
C GLU A 282 -0.29 -1.98 -5.78
N SER A 283 -0.11 -1.28 -6.91
CA SER A 283 0.49 -1.84 -8.12
C SER A 283 2.01 -1.85 -7.98
N ILE A 284 2.66 -2.91 -8.47
CA ILE A 284 4.12 -2.96 -8.53
C ILE A 284 4.58 -2.39 -9.87
N LEU A 285 5.13 -1.17 -9.85
CA LEU A 285 5.32 -0.38 -11.07
C LEU A 285 6.57 -0.77 -11.88
N ASN A 286 7.55 -1.42 -11.23
CA ASN A 286 8.87 -1.72 -11.81
C ASN A 286 9.20 -3.21 -11.85
N ASP A 287 8.23 -4.08 -11.55
CA ASP A 287 8.39 -5.54 -11.55
C ASP A 287 7.05 -6.20 -11.93
N VAL A 288 7.03 -7.52 -12.04
CA VAL A 288 5.80 -8.29 -12.27
C VAL A 288 5.23 -8.71 -10.92
N ALA A 289 4.02 -8.27 -10.62
CA ALA A 289 3.29 -8.66 -9.42
C ALA A 289 2.39 -9.86 -9.70
N ARG A 290 2.19 -10.68 -8.68
CA ARG A 290 1.13 -11.71 -8.70
C ARG A 290 -0.28 -11.12 -8.82
N THR A 291 -0.44 -9.83 -8.54
CA THR A 291 -1.71 -9.10 -8.63
C THR A 291 -1.95 -8.42 -9.98
N ASP A 292 -1.00 -8.43 -10.92
CA ASP A 292 -1.11 -7.69 -12.21
C ASP A 292 -2.31 -8.13 -13.08
N ASP A 293 -2.71 -9.39 -12.98
CA ASP A 293 -3.83 -9.96 -13.75
C ASP A 293 -5.15 -10.03 -12.95
N ILE A 294 -5.18 -9.43 -11.76
CA ILE A 294 -6.36 -9.42 -10.89
C ILE A 294 -7.32 -8.32 -11.35
N SER A 295 -8.60 -8.66 -11.45
CA SER A 295 -9.61 -7.69 -11.87
C SER A 295 -9.98 -6.74 -10.74
N GLY A 296 -10.42 -5.53 -11.09
CA GLY A 296 -10.95 -4.58 -10.11
C GLY A 296 -12.11 -5.10 -9.25
N ASP A 297 -12.98 -5.94 -9.82
CA ASP A 297 -14.02 -6.63 -9.05
C ASP A 297 -13.43 -7.59 -8.01
N GLN A 298 -12.33 -8.28 -8.32
CA GLN A 298 -11.62 -9.12 -7.35
C GLN A 298 -10.88 -8.26 -6.30
N PHE A 299 -10.22 -7.16 -6.66
CA PHE A 299 -9.65 -6.22 -5.69
C PHE A 299 -10.72 -5.68 -4.74
N THR A 300 -11.89 -5.31 -5.26
CA THR A 300 -13.03 -4.87 -4.47
C THR A 300 -13.50 -5.97 -3.50
N ARG A 301 -13.60 -7.23 -3.96
CA ARG A 301 -13.94 -8.35 -3.06
C ARG A 301 -12.89 -8.57 -1.98
N ASN A 302 -11.61 -8.45 -2.30
CA ASN A 302 -10.50 -8.58 -1.35
C ASN A 302 -10.57 -7.49 -0.28
N ALA A 303 -10.74 -6.23 -0.68
CA ALA A 303 -10.91 -5.09 0.23
C ALA A 303 -12.10 -5.30 1.17
N LEU A 304 -13.26 -5.72 0.64
CA LEU A 304 -14.45 -6.01 1.45
C LEU A 304 -14.23 -7.16 2.43
N ALA A 305 -13.50 -8.21 2.03
CA ALA A 305 -13.17 -9.33 2.90
C ALA A 305 -12.24 -8.91 4.04
N PHE A 306 -11.15 -8.19 3.73
CA PHE A 306 -10.22 -7.66 4.73
C PHE A 306 -10.94 -6.70 5.69
N CYS A 307 -11.54 -5.63 5.17
CA CYS A 307 -12.20 -4.61 5.98
C CYS A 307 -13.40 -5.16 6.76
N GLY A 308 -14.12 -6.13 6.20
CA GLY A 308 -15.18 -6.87 6.88
C GLY A 308 -14.65 -7.60 8.11
N ARG A 309 -13.57 -8.37 7.96
CA ARG A 309 -12.93 -9.12 9.06
C ARG A 309 -12.39 -8.20 10.16
N ILE A 310 -11.77 -7.08 9.79
CA ILE A 310 -11.32 -6.04 10.75
C ILE A 310 -12.51 -5.50 11.57
N ARG A 311 -13.60 -5.14 10.89
CA ARG A 311 -14.82 -4.61 11.53
C ARG A 311 -15.47 -5.63 12.47
N GLU A 312 -15.53 -6.89 12.08
CA GLU A 312 -16.06 -7.99 12.91
C GLU A 312 -15.32 -8.16 14.24
N ARG A 313 -14.05 -7.73 14.30
CA ARG A 313 -13.22 -7.78 15.50
C ARG A 313 -13.19 -6.47 16.29
N GLY A 314 -14.01 -5.48 15.90
CA GLY A 314 -14.20 -4.24 16.65
C GLY A 314 -13.22 -3.13 16.31
N TYR A 315 -12.43 -3.28 15.24
CA TYR A 315 -11.56 -2.22 14.73
C TYR A 315 -12.25 -1.45 13.59
N ALA A 316 -11.96 -0.16 13.47
CA ALA A 316 -12.39 0.62 12.32
C ALA A 316 -11.54 0.25 11.10
N PRO A 317 -12.14 -0.18 9.95
CA PRO A 317 -11.40 -0.38 8.72
C PRO A 317 -11.29 0.92 7.92
N MET A 318 -10.26 0.99 7.08
CA MET A 318 -10.02 2.05 6.08
C MET A 318 -9.35 1.41 4.86
N ILE A 319 -9.43 2.04 3.69
CA ILE A 319 -8.73 1.62 2.47
C ILE A 319 -7.74 2.73 2.08
N TYR A 320 -6.51 2.35 1.77
CA TYR A 320 -5.57 3.23 1.07
C TYR A 320 -5.82 3.15 -0.44
N ALA A 321 -5.84 4.30 -1.10
CA ALA A 321 -6.01 4.38 -2.54
C ALA A 321 -5.39 5.65 -3.11
N ASN A 322 -4.81 5.56 -4.31
CA ASN A 322 -4.56 6.72 -5.16
C ASN A 322 -5.64 6.82 -6.25
N LEU A 323 -5.57 7.84 -7.09
CA LEU A 323 -6.60 8.08 -8.11
C LEU A 323 -6.70 7.01 -9.19
N VAL A 324 -5.61 6.29 -9.52
CA VAL A 324 -5.67 5.16 -10.45
C VAL A 324 -6.54 4.05 -9.86
N TRP A 325 -6.39 3.79 -8.56
CA TRP A 325 -7.21 2.81 -7.84
C TRP A 325 -8.67 3.22 -7.75
N GLU A 326 -8.94 4.48 -7.41
CA GLU A 326 -10.31 5.01 -7.35
C GLU A 326 -10.99 5.00 -8.73
N ALA A 327 -10.26 5.34 -9.80
CA ALA A 327 -10.81 5.47 -11.15
C ALA A 327 -11.00 4.12 -11.85
N PHE A 328 -10.08 3.16 -11.65
CA PHE A 328 -9.96 2.00 -12.54
C PHE A 328 -9.92 0.65 -11.83
N GLU A 329 -9.52 0.58 -10.56
CA GLU A 329 -9.35 -0.69 -9.85
C GLU A 329 -10.50 -1.00 -8.89
N PHE A 330 -11.15 0.00 -8.29
CA PHE A 330 -12.25 -0.24 -7.36
C PHE A 330 -13.63 -0.01 -7.98
N ASP A 331 -14.57 -0.87 -7.60
CA ASP A 331 -16.00 -0.56 -7.68
C ASP A 331 -16.36 0.28 -6.44
N LEU A 332 -16.26 1.61 -6.61
CA LEU A 332 -16.45 2.59 -5.55
C LEU A 332 -17.82 2.46 -4.88
N ALA A 333 -18.88 2.21 -5.65
CA ALA A 333 -20.23 2.01 -5.11
C ALA A 333 -20.30 0.91 -4.05
N ARG A 334 -19.47 -0.13 -4.14
CA ARG A 334 -19.43 -1.25 -3.17
C ARG A 334 -18.61 -0.95 -1.93
N ILE A 335 -17.65 -0.02 -1.99
CA ILE A 335 -16.80 0.36 -0.85
C ILE A 335 -17.18 1.71 -0.23
N ARG A 336 -18.25 2.35 -0.69
CA ARG A 336 -18.75 3.69 -0.29
C ARG A 336 -18.84 3.99 1.20
N ASP A 337 -18.98 2.98 2.05
CA ASP A 337 -19.12 3.14 3.51
C ASP A 337 -17.79 2.85 4.27
N ILE A 338 -16.69 2.68 3.54
CA ILE A 338 -15.35 2.48 4.08
C ILE A 338 -14.55 3.78 3.88
N PRO A 339 -14.02 4.40 4.95
CA PRO A 339 -13.17 5.59 4.83
C PRO A 339 -11.96 5.35 3.92
N ILE A 340 -11.58 6.38 3.16
CA ILE A 340 -10.40 6.39 2.30
C ILE A 340 -9.26 7.18 2.94
N TRP A 341 -8.08 6.57 2.95
CA TRP A 341 -6.78 7.22 3.06
C TRP A 341 -6.25 7.42 1.64
N TYR A 342 -6.33 8.66 1.16
CA TYR A 342 -6.08 9.02 -0.22
C TYR A 342 -4.61 9.43 -0.42
N ALA A 343 -3.94 8.94 -1.45
CA ALA A 343 -2.59 9.35 -1.82
C ALA A 343 -2.57 10.15 -3.12
N ASP A 344 -1.99 11.34 -3.05
CA ASP A 344 -1.77 12.26 -4.18
C ASP A 344 -0.74 13.31 -3.77
N TYR A 345 0.31 13.47 -4.56
CA TYR A 345 1.43 14.36 -4.24
C TYR A 345 1.38 15.69 -5.01
N GLU A 346 0.25 15.98 -5.64
CA GLU A 346 -0.03 17.29 -6.22
C GLU A 346 -0.28 18.36 -5.14
N PRO A 347 -0.16 19.67 -5.46
CA PRO A 347 -0.31 20.73 -4.46
C PRO A 347 -1.66 20.78 -3.74
N VAL A 348 -2.71 20.23 -4.36
CA VAL A 348 -4.06 20.05 -3.79
C VAL A 348 -4.62 18.71 -4.26
N PRO A 349 -5.51 18.07 -3.49
CA PRO A 349 -6.09 16.78 -3.87
C PRO A 349 -6.84 16.86 -5.20
N GLN A 350 -6.49 15.99 -6.14
CA GLN A 350 -7.14 15.90 -7.45
C GLN A 350 -8.47 15.12 -7.40
N THR A 351 -8.66 14.26 -6.40
CA THR A 351 -9.83 13.36 -6.35
C THR A 351 -11.16 14.11 -6.26
N PRO A 352 -12.16 13.74 -7.09
CA PRO A 352 -13.51 14.26 -6.98
C PRO A 352 -14.29 13.61 -5.82
N TYR A 353 -13.68 12.68 -5.09
CA TYR A 353 -14.30 11.86 -4.05
C TYR A 353 -13.90 12.29 -2.64
N PHE A 354 -14.77 12.00 -1.68
CA PHE A 354 -14.49 12.27 -0.28
C PHE A 354 -13.41 11.32 0.25
N PHE A 355 -12.43 11.86 0.96
CA PHE A 355 -11.42 11.12 1.71
C PHE A 355 -11.34 11.62 3.15
N THR A 356 -10.82 10.79 4.06
CA THR A 356 -10.67 11.13 5.50
C THR A 356 -9.24 11.54 5.85
N VAL A 357 -8.26 10.91 5.22
CA VAL A 357 -6.84 11.21 5.37
C VAL A 357 -6.26 11.41 3.98
N TRP A 358 -5.39 12.40 3.82
CA TRP A 358 -4.62 12.63 2.59
C TRP A 358 -3.14 12.45 2.87
N GLN A 359 -2.49 11.49 2.21
CA GLN A 359 -1.03 11.41 2.10
C GLN A 359 -0.60 12.37 0.99
N TYR A 360 -0.04 13.51 1.38
CA TYR A 360 0.23 14.62 0.47
C TYR A 360 1.68 14.70 0.00
N THR A 361 2.58 13.91 0.59
CA THR A 361 3.97 13.77 0.10
C THR A 361 4.63 12.52 0.67
N ASP A 362 5.59 11.98 -0.09
CA ASP A 362 6.52 10.90 0.26
C ASP A 362 7.92 11.39 0.66
N SER A 363 8.11 12.71 0.68
CA SER A 363 9.43 13.35 0.78
C SER A 363 9.54 14.34 1.93
N GLY A 364 8.67 14.18 2.92
CA GLY A 364 8.68 15.00 4.13
C GLY A 364 9.95 14.80 4.96
N THR A 365 10.16 15.71 5.91
CA THR A 365 11.23 15.60 6.90
C THR A 365 10.63 15.84 8.28
N VAL A 366 10.86 14.91 9.21
CA VAL A 366 10.38 15.01 10.59
C VAL A 366 11.54 14.76 11.55
N PRO A 367 11.82 15.68 12.49
CA PRO A 367 12.79 15.44 13.55
C PRO A 367 12.54 14.10 14.26
N GLY A 368 13.59 13.30 14.40
CA GLY A 368 13.53 11.96 14.97
C GLY A 368 13.46 10.83 13.95
N ILE A 369 13.29 11.13 12.65
CA ILE A 369 13.33 10.15 11.56
C ILE A 369 14.50 10.48 10.63
N VAL A 370 15.27 9.46 10.24
CA VAL A 370 16.39 9.62 9.32
C VAL A 370 15.92 9.36 7.89
N GLY A 371 15.95 10.39 7.06
CA GLY A 371 15.55 10.30 5.65
C GLY A 371 14.16 10.86 5.38
N PRO A 372 13.67 10.70 4.14
CA PRO A 372 12.32 11.12 3.77
C PRO A 372 11.26 10.28 4.48
N VAL A 373 10.15 10.91 4.85
CA VAL A 373 9.00 10.25 5.47
C VAL A 373 7.70 10.74 4.84
N ASP A 374 6.74 9.83 4.75
CA ASP A 374 5.41 10.10 4.21
C ASP A 374 4.62 10.98 5.20
N LEU A 375 4.00 12.05 4.69
CA LEU A 375 3.22 12.99 5.50
C LEU A 375 1.75 12.97 5.15
N ASN A 376 0.94 13.03 6.21
CA ASN A 376 -0.50 12.85 6.15
C ASN A 376 -1.25 14.01 6.80
N LEU A 377 -2.41 14.34 6.23
CA LEU A 377 -3.36 15.30 6.77
C LEU A 377 -4.70 14.59 7.02
N GLN A 378 -5.11 14.47 8.27
CA GLN A 378 -6.44 13.97 8.61
C GLN A 378 -7.42 15.15 8.69
N LEU A 379 -8.55 15.05 8.01
CA LEU A 379 -9.64 16.03 8.06
C LEU A 379 -10.76 15.51 8.96
N ILE A 380 -11.13 16.31 9.97
CA ILE A 380 -12.11 15.92 11.00
C ILE A 380 -13.30 16.87 10.96
N PRO A 381 -14.49 16.39 10.58
CA PRO A 381 -15.72 17.20 10.65
C PRO A 381 -15.96 17.76 12.04
N GLN A 382 -16.39 19.02 12.13
CA GLN A 382 -16.89 19.66 13.34
C GLN A 382 -18.41 19.47 13.44
N GLU A 383 -18.92 19.18 14.65
CA GLU A 383 -20.35 19.01 14.94
C GLU A 383 -21.11 20.34 15.11
#